data_AF-A0A7J4ELS8-F1
#
_entry.id   AF-A0A7J4ELS8-F1
#
_cell.length_a   1.000
_cell.length_b   1.000
_cell.length_c   1.000
_cell.angle_alpha   90.00
_cell.angle_beta   90.00
_cell.angle_gamma   90.00
#
_symmetry.space_group_name_H-M   'P 1'
#
loop_
_entity.id
_entity.type
_entity.pdbx_description
1 polymer ?
#
loop_
_entity_poly.entity_id
_entity_poly.type
_entity_poly.pdbx_seq_one_letter_code
_entity_poly.pdbx_strand_id
1 'polypeptide(L)'
;MEFYLKGHFKTSANTEDAFLDLKEFFEKANETILTKGAPHGMGAKIKTYYCKDNQIILEIESTRYVRAHDAILRLRKPLASLLGKK
;
A
#
# COMPACT_ATOMS: atom_id res chain seq x y z
N MET A 1 -13.39 -5.54 -15.40
CA MET A 1 -12.03 -6.12 -15.32
C MET A 1 -11.46 -5.76 -13.97
N GLU A 2 -11.14 -6.78 -13.19
CA GLU A 2 -10.62 -6.67 -11.83
C GLU A 2 -9.18 -7.14 -11.82
N PHE A 3 -8.37 -6.54 -10.95
CA PHE A 3 -6.97 -6.84 -10.79
C PHE A 3 -6.71 -7.17 -9.33
N TYR A 4 -6.04 -8.30 -9.12
CA TYR A 4 -5.53 -8.69 -7.81
C TYR A 4 -4.00 -8.75 -7.91
N LEU A 5 -3.32 -8.10 -6.97
CA LEU A 5 -1.87 -8.11 -6.89
C LEU A 5 -1.42 -8.43 -5.47
N LYS A 6 -0.60 -9.48 -5.35
CA LYS A 6 0.14 -9.79 -4.14
C LYS A 6 1.60 -9.42 -4.35
N GLY A 7 2.11 -8.55 -3.49
CA GLY A 7 3.46 -8.02 -3.61
C GLY A 7 4.10 -7.82 -2.25
N HIS A 8 5.40 -7.51 -2.26
CA HIS A 8 6.12 -7.16 -1.05
C HIS A 8 7.08 -6.01 -1.30
N PHE A 9 7.25 -5.15 -0.30
CA PHE A 9 8.35 -4.19 -0.24
C PHE A 9 9.46 -4.74 0.63
N LYS A 10 10.69 -4.65 0.13
CA LYS A 10 11.88 -5.01 0.89
C LYS A 10 12.42 -3.77 1.60
N THR A 11 12.58 -3.86 2.91
CA THR A 11 13.17 -2.81 3.76
C THR A 11 14.59 -3.18 4.18
N SER A 12 15.36 -2.18 4.60
CA SER A 12 16.71 -2.37 5.13
C SER A 12 16.69 -2.86 6.58
N ALA A 13 15.73 -2.41 7.37
CA ALA A 13 15.57 -2.73 8.79
C ALA A 13 14.29 -3.54 9.06
N ASN A 14 14.19 -4.11 10.27
CA ASN A 14 13.00 -4.81 10.73
C ASN A 14 11.83 -3.81 10.82
N THR A 15 10.67 -4.24 10.35
CA THR A 15 9.47 -3.39 10.20
C THR A 15 8.47 -3.53 11.34
N GLU A 16 8.73 -4.43 12.29
CA GLU A 16 7.84 -4.70 13.44
C GLU A 16 7.58 -3.44 14.28
N ASP A 17 8.61 -2.63 14.55
CA ASP A 17 8.48 -1.39 15.35
C ASP A 17 7.66 -0.29 14.64
N ALA A 18 7.53 -0.37 13.32
CA ALA A 18 6.79 0.58 12.50
C ALA A 18 5.38 0.09 12.14
N PHE A 19 4.95 -1.07 12.66
CA PHE A 19 3.66 -1.68 12.28
C PHE A 19 2.45 -0.76 12.54
N LEU A 20 2.46 -0.02 13.66
CA LEU A 20 1.37 0.89 14.01
C LEU A 20 1.24 2.05 13.00
N ASP A 21 2.37 2.65 12.61
CA ASP A 21 2.38 3.73 11.63
C ASP A 21 2.03 3.22 10.22
N LEU A 22 2.47 2.01 9.88
CA LEU A 22 2.10 1.35 8.63
C LEU A 22 0.59 1.12 8.54
N LYS A 23 -0.04 0.71 9.64
CA LYS A 23 -1.50 0.56 9.71
C LYS A 23 -2.21 1.88 9.43
N GLU A 24 -1.85 2.94 10.16
CA GLU A 24 -2.45 4.27 9.91
C GLU A 24 -2.19 4.77 8.49
N PHE A 25 -1.00 4.50 7.97
CA PHE A 25 -0.62 4.89 6.62
C PHE A 25 -1.47 4.19 5.56
N PHE A 26 -1.70 2.87 5.68
CA PHE A 26 -2.50 2.12 4.73
C PHE A 26 -3.98 2.52 4.78
N GLU A 27 -4.53 2.80 5.96
CA GLU A 27 -5.88 3.34 6.10
C GLU A 27 -6.01 4.70 5.39
N LYS A 28 -5.10 5.64 5.68
CA LYS A 28 -5.06 6.95 5.01
C LYS A 28 -4.88 6.79 3.49
N ALA A 29 -4.02 5.88 3.05
CA ALA A 29 -3.73 5.65 1.63
C ALA A 29 -4.94 5.10 0.86
N ASN A 30 -5.74 4.22 1.48
CA ASN A 30 -6.99 3.72 0.91
C ASN A 30 -8.00 4.84 0.66
N GLU A 31 -8.03 5.88 1.50
CA GLU A 31 -8.99 6.99 1.37
C GLU A 31 -8.51 8.09 0.43
N THR A 32 -7.20 8.35 0.36
CA THR A 32 -6.65 9.48 -0.42
C THR A 32 -5.84 9.06 -1.65
N ILE A 33 -4.80 8.25 -1.48
CA ILE A 33 -3.82 7.97 -2.54
C ILE A 33 -4.41 7.03 -3.61
N LEU A 34 -5.14 6.01 -3.15
CA LEU A 34 -5.64 4.91 -3.99
C LEU A 34 -6.99 5.22 -4.63
N THR A 35 -7.70 6.23 -4.13
CA THR A 35 -8.94 6.79 -4.71
C THR A 35 -8.65 7.87 -5.75
N LYS A 36 -7.47 8.50 -5.71
CA LYS A 36 -7.10 9.58 -6.63
C LYS A 36 -7.05 9.10 -8.08
N GLY A 37 -7.91 9.67 -8.92
CA GLY A 37 -8.05 9.33 -10.34
C GLY A 37 -9.07 8.23 -10.64
N ALA A 38 -9.80 7.74 -9.63
CA ALA A 38 -10.96 6.88 -9.82
C ALA A 38 -12.26 7.64 -9.48
N PRO A 39 -13.40 7.26 -10.11
CA PRO A 39 -14.72 7.64 -9.63
C PRO A 39 -14.94 7.19 -8.18
N HIS A 40 -15.91 7.82 -7.51
CA HIS A 40 -16.22 7.54 -6.11
C HIS A 40 -16.45 6.03 -5.87
N GLY A 41 -15.70 5.45 -4.92
CA GLY A 41 -15.79 4.04 -4.58
C GLY A 41 -15.10 3.04 -5.53
N MET A 42 -14.52 3.50 -6.64
CA MET A 42 -13.92 2.65 -7.69
C MET A 42 -12.38 2.62 -7.69
N GLY A 43 -11.75 3.15 -6.63
CA GLY A 43 -10.30 3.16 -6.45
C GLY A 43 -9.71 1.78 -6.12
N ALA A 44 -8.38 1.73 -6.02
CA ALA A 44 -7.69 0.55 -5.49
C ALA A 44 -7.89 0.44 -3.98
N LYS A 45 -7.90 -0.78 -3.45
CA LYS A 45 -8.00 -1.05 -2.01
C LYS A 45 -6.97 -2.08 -1.60
N ILE A 46 -6.32 -1.85 -0.47
CA ILE A 46 -5.46 -2.83 0.20
C ILE A 46 -6.37 -3.76 1.00
N LYS A 47 -6.38 -5.04 0.64
CA LYS A 47 -7.21 -6.05 1.29
C LYS A 47 -6.57 -6.58 2.57
N THR A 48 -5.29 -6.88 2.49
CA THR A 48 -4.49 -7.38 3.62
C THR A 48 -3.07 -6.83 3.52
N TYR A 49 -2.45 -6.64 4.67
CA TYR A 49 -1.03 -6.33 4.78
C TYR A 49 -0.48 -6.94 6.07
N TYR A 50 0.78 -7.36 6.04
CA TYR A 50 1.49 -7.88 7.20
C TYR A 50 2.98 -7.66 7.04
N CYS A 51 3.66 -7.47 8.17
CA CYS A 51 5.11 -7.32 8.21
C CYS A 51 5.71 -8.67 8.61
N LYS A 52 6.79 -9.06 7.93
CA LYS A 52 7.57 -10.25 8.25
C LYS A 52 9.04 -9.91 8.06
N ASP A 53 9.80 -9.91 9.14
CA ASP A 53 11.21 -9.55 9.15
C ASP A 53 11.44 -8.16 8.50
N ASN A 54 12.11 -8.14 7.35
CA ASN A 54 12.41 -6.95 6.55
C ASN A 54 11.52 -6.83 5.30
N GLN A 55 10.31 -7.39 5.37
CA GLN A 55 9.37 -7.40 4.26
C GLN A 55 7.99 -6.93 4.71
N ILE A 56 7.42 -6.01 3.94
CA ILE A 56 6.03 -5.59 4.07
C ILE A 56 5.26 -6.24 2.94
N ILE A 57 4.48 -7.26 3.26
CA ILE A 57 3.68 -8.01 2.30
C ILE A 57 2.28 -7.42 2.27
N LEU A 58 1.72 -7.28 1.07
CA LEU A 58 0.44 -6.62 0.86
C LEU A 58 -0.31 -7.23 -0.33
N GLU A 59 -1.64 -7.19 -0.21
CA GLU A 59 -2.58 -7.64 -1.22
C GLU A 59 -3.47 -6.47 -1.61
N ILE A 60 -3.48 -6.13 -2.90
CA ILE A 60 -4.25 -5.02 -3.46
C ILE A 60 -5.27 -5.57 -4.43
N GLU A 61 -6.51 -5.15 -4.26
CA GLU A 61 -7.59 -5.32 -5.23
C GLU A 61 -7.89 -4.00 -5.90
N SER A 62 -8.12 -4.04 -7.21
CA SER A 62 -8.51 -2.84 -7.94
C SER A 62 -9.28 -3.11 -9.22
N THR A 63 -9.85 -2.05 -9.76
CA THR A 63 -10.59 -2.00 -11.02
C THR A 63 -9.74 -1.38 -12.13
N ARG A 64 -10.39 -1.06 -13.26
CA ARG A 64 -9.76 -0.45 -14.43
C ARG A 64 -9.19 0.97 -14.21
N TYR A 65 -9.62 1.68 -13.16
CA TYR A 65 -9.28 3.09 -12.97
C TYR A 65 -7.89 3.27 -12.33
N VAL A 66 -7.60 2.56 -11.24
CA VAL A 66 -6.30 2.62 -10.55
C VAL A 66 -5.70 1.23 -10.50
N ARG A 67 -5.09 0.76 -11.59
CA ARG A 67 -4.64 -0.65 -11.69
C ARG A 67 -3.70 -1.03 -10.53
N ALA A 68 -3.73 -2.29 -10.12
CA ALA A 68 -2.98 -2.76 -8.95
C ALA A 68 -1.46 -2.53 -9.04
N HIS A 69 -0.87 -2.60 -10.24
CA HIS A 69 0.55 -2.28 -10.45
C HIS A 69 0.87 -0.78 -10.32
N ASP A 70 -0.08 0.10 -10.66
CA ASP A 70 0.11 1.55 -10.48
C ASP A 70 -0.10 1.92 -9.00
N ALA A 71 -1.11 1.32 -8.36
CA ALA A 71 -1.38 1.44 -6.93
C ALA A 71 -0.14 1.11 -6.07
N ILE A 72 0.53 -0.03 -6.32
CA ILE A 72 1.71 -0.40 -5.55
C ILE A 72 2.88 0.58 -5.76
N LEU A 73 3.06 1.10 -6.97
CA LEU A 73 4.10 2.10 -7.25
C LEU A 73 3.83 3.44 -6.55
N ARG A 74 2.56 3.85 -6.45
CA ARG A 74 2.15 5.05 -5.71
C ARG A 74 2.42 4.94 -4.23
N LEU A 75 2.27 3.74 -3.65
CA LEU A 75 2.55 3.51 -2.22
C LEU A 75 4.04 3.60 -1.90
N ARG A 76 4.94 3.30 -2.85
CA ARG A 76 6.39 3.23 -2.61
C ARG A 76 6.99 4.54 -2.09
N LYS A 77 6.70 5.68 -2.72
CA LYS A 77 7.31 6.97 -2.34
C LYS A 77 6.88 7.42 -0.93
N PRO A 78 5.58 7.44 -0.60
CA PRO A 78 5.14 7.82 0.75
C PRO A 78 5.60 6.82 1.83
N LEU A 79 5.62 5.50 1.53
CA LEU A 79 6.19 4.49 2.44
C LEU A 79 7.66 4.79 2.75
N ALA A 80 8.46 5.04 1.72
CA ALA A 80 9.87 5.37 1.91
C ALA A 80 10.07 6.65 2.74
N SER A 81 9.21 7.65 2.55
CA SER A 81 9.26 8.88 3.35
C SER A 81 8.83 8.68 4.81
N LEU A 82 7.93 7.74 5.09
CA LEU A 82 7.47 7.42 6.44
C LEU A 82 8.56 6.63 7.18
N LEU A 83 9.09 5.59 6.54
CA LEU A 83 10.12 4.72 7.13
C LEU A 83 11.48 5.42 7.23
N GLY A 84 11.85 6.28 6.27
CA GLY A 84 13.13 6.99 6.29
C GLY A 84 13.23 8.15 7.29
N LYS A 85 12.12 8.53 7.94
CA LYS A 85 12.11 9.49 9.05
C LYS A 85 12.32 8.85 10.41
N LYS A 86 12.26 7.52 10.48
CA LYS A 86 12.61 6.73 11.66
C LYS A 86 13.99 6.13 11.48
#